data_AF-A0AAJ1HT70-F1
#
_entry.id   AF-A0AAJ1HT70-F1
#
_cell.length_a   1.000
_cell.length_b   1.000
_cell.length_c   1.000
_cell.angle_alpha   90.00
_cell.angle_beta   90.00
_cell.angle_gamma   90.00
#
_symmetry.space_group_name_H-M   'P 1'
#
loop_
_entity.id
_entity.type
_entity.pdbx_description
1 polymer ?
#
loop_
_entity_poly.entity_id
_entity_poly.type
_entity_poly.pdbx_seq_one_letter_code
_entity_poly.pdbx_strand_id
1 'polypeptide(L)'
;MTSQLQQKMYDISAYDQRQTGKEFYQTFDLESYYSLSMINMIINGKRGAELELKEFLARCLNIYCQNTYDYSDVNGAMLTDLLNQWQHKTGAHITYATLAQFVARSERNIQESFEKHTATTNDVYDVLFYGFMDLKRTENSFTNTVDAYRELQRRLMRAEIGDGVHMRTIEEVSQETGIAVTDLEDLPSVCHDSKKFLQVYQALVNIQKPYVIEKK
;
A
#
# COMPACT_ATOMS: atom_id res chain seq x y z
N MET A 1 -0.98 25.36 15.67
CA MET A 1 0.27 24.69 15.27
C MET A 1 -0.09 23.30 14.78
N THR A 2 0.28 22.96 13.54
CA THR A 2 0.14 21.61 12.97
C THR A 2 1.08 20.67 13.70
N SER A 3 0.62 19.49 14.13
CA SER A 3 1.50 18.52 14.79
C SER A 3 2.50 17.94 13.76
N GLN A 4 3.69 17.51 14.20
CA GLN A 4 4.66 16.85 13.30
C GLN A 4 4.08 15.58 12.64
N LEU A 5 3.24 14.84 13.37
CA LEU A 5 2.54 13.66 12.86
C LEU A 5 1.53 14.03 11.77
N GLN A 6 0.80 15.13 11.97
CA GLN A 6 -0.15 15.63 10.98
C GLN A 6 0.55 16.05 9.69
N GLN A 7 1.70 16.73 9.79
CA GLN A 7 2.47 17.11 8.61
C GLN A 7 2.96 15.88 7.84
N LYS A 8 3.52 14.88 8.53
CA LYS A 8 3.94 13.62 7.88
C LYS A 8 2.78 12.92 7.17
N MET A 9 1.61 12.84 7.81
CA MET A 9 0.44 12.23 7.18
C MET A 9 -0.01 13.01 5.94
N TYR A 10 0.08 14.35 5.97
CA TYR A 10 -0.20 15.20 4.81
C TYR A 10 0.78 14.96 3.66
N ASP A 11 2.08 14.89 3.95
CA ASP A 11 3.12 14.65 2.95
C ASP A 11 2.92 13.29 2.27
N ILE A 12 2.66 12.23 3.04
CA ILE A 12 2.34 10.89 2.52
C ILE A 12 1.09 10.92 1.62
N SER A 13 0.04 11.65 2.04
CA SER A 13 -1.18 11.77 1.25
C SER A 13 -0.99 12.60 -0.03
N ALA A 14 0.03 13.46 -0.07
CA ALA A 14 0.41 14.22 -1.26
C ALA A 14 1.12 13.33 -2.29
N TYR A 15 1.97 12.40 -1.83
CA TYR A 15 2.61 11.37 -2.66
C TYR A 15 1.61 10.35 -3.21
N ASP A 16 0.69 9.88 -2.37
CA ASP A 16 -0.34 8.94 -2.78
C ASP A 16 -1.68 9.26 -2.08
N GLN A 17 -2.64 9.74 -2.86
CA GLN A 17 -3.97 10.16 -2.37
C GLN A 17 -4.79 9.02 -1.76
N ARG A 18 -4.38 7.77 -1.95
CA ARG A 18 -5.03 6.58 -1.36
C ARG A 18 -4.64 6.39 0.10
N GLN A 19 -3.52 6.96 0.53
CA GLN A 19 -2.96 6.79 1.88
C GLN A 19 -3.72 7.66 2.88
N THR A 20 -4.92 7.23 3.26
CA THR A 20 -5.75 7.93 4.24
C THR A 20 -5.38 7.55 5.68
N GLY A 21 -5.87 8.31 6.67
CA GLY A 21 -5.72 7.93 8.08
C GLY A 21 -6.36 6.57 8.41
N LYS A 22 -7.38 6.15 7.65
CA LYS A 22 -7.95 4.80 7.76
C LYS A 22 -6.98 3.75 7.21
N GLU A 23 -6.38 3.99 6.06
CA GLU A 23 -5.40 3.08 5.48
C GLU A 23 -4.19 2.92 6.41
N PHE A 24 -3.64 4.02 6.91
CA PHE A 24 -2.57 4.02 7.92
C PHE A 24 -2.93 3.15 9.13
N TYR A 25 -4.14 3.35 9.67
CA TYR A 25 -4.62 2.61 10.82
C TYR A 25 -4.73 1.10 10.57
N GLN A 26 -5.18 0.71 9.38
CA GLN A 26 -5.30 -0.69 8.97
C GLN A 26 -3.93 -1.31 8.66
N THR A 27 -3.01 -0.59 8.03
CA THR A 27 -1.64 -1.05 7.73
C THR A 27 -0.89 -1.52 8.97
N PHE A 28 -1.08 -0.82 10.09
CA PHE A 28 -0.39 -1.15 11.34
C PHE A 28 -1.28 -1.91 12.34
N ASP A 29 -2.41 -2.47 11.92
CA ASP A 29 -3.35 -3.23 12.78
C ASP A 29 -3.67 -2.52 14.12
N LEU A 30 -3.84 -1.20 14.08
CA LEU A 30 -3.97 -0.37 15.29
C LEU A 30 -5.30 -0.61 16.03
N GLU A 31 -6.27 -1.25 15.40
CA GLU A 31 -7.56 -1.61 15.99
C GLU A 31 -7.45 -2.53 17.19
N SER A 32 -6.37 -3.29 17.27
CA SER A 32 -6.09 -4.13 18.43
C SER A 32 -5.73 -3.29 19.67
N TYR A 33 -5.42 -2.00 19.52
CA TYR A 33 -4.85 -1.14 20.57
C TYR A 33 -5.70 0.09 20.86
N TYR A 34 -6.13 0.82 19.84
CA TYR A 34 -6.86 2.08 19.96
C TYR A 34 -7.93 2.18 18.87
N SER A 35 -8.95 3.01 19.09
CA SER A 35 -9.95 3.27 18.04
C SER A 35 -9.40 4.19 16.95
N LEU A 36 -9.89 4.02 15.72
CA LEU A 36 -9.56 4.88 14.57
C LEU A 36 -9.76 6.37 14.88
N SER A 37 -10.86 6.72 15.55
CA SER A 37 -11.14 8.11 15.92
C SER A 37 -10.10 8.69 16.88
N MET A 38 -9.65 7.89 17.85
CA MET A 38 -8.62 8.30 18.81
C MET A 38 -7.29 8.52 18.11
N ILE A 39 -6.84 7.57 17.28
CA ILE A 39 -5.59 7.70 16.51
C ILE A 39 -5.64 8.95 15.62
N ASN A 40 -6.73 9.15 14.89
CA ASN A 40 -6.89 10.33 14.04
C ASN A 40 -6.87 11.63 14.84
N MET A 41 -7.48 11.68 16.03
CA MET A 41 -7.41 12.88 16.88
C MET A 41 -5.98 13.14 17.39
N ILE A 42 -5.21 12.10 17.72
CA ILE A 42 -3.81 12.22 18.16
C ILE A 42 -2.93 12.71 17.02
N ILE A 43 -3.00 12.07 15.84
CA ILE A 43 -2.24 12.48 14.65
C ILE A 43 -2.52 13.95 14.32
N ASN A 44 -3.80 14.36 14.33
CA ASN A 44 -4.20 15.74 14.05
C ASN A 44 -3.91 16.74 15.20
N GLY A 45 -3.26 16.32 16.28
CA GLY A 45 -2.95 17.17 17.43
C GLY A 45 -4.19 17.67 18.21
N LYS A 46 -5.36 17.08 17.95
CA LYS A 46 -6.64 17.40 18.61
C LYS A 46 -6.82 16.67 19.95
N ARG A 47 -6.00 15.65 20.21
CA ARG A 47 -5.97 14.90 21.46
C ARG A 47 -4.53 14.70 21.92
N GLY A 48 -4.28 14.92 23.20
CA GLY A 48 -3.00 14.58 23.83
C GLY A 48 -2.79 13.07 23.90
N ALA A 49 -1.54 12.64 23.84
CA ALA A 49 -1.11 11.26 24.01
C ALA A 49 0.21 11.27 24.78
N GLU A 50 0.49 10.15 25.46
CA GLU A 50 1.78 9.86 26.11
C GLU A 50 2.91 9.89 25.06
N LEU A 51 4.13 10.13 25.51
CA LEU A 51 5.28 10.29 24.63
C LEU A 51 5.54 9.00 23.84
N GLU A 52 5.45 7.86 24.52
CA GLU A 52 5.67 6.52 23.99
C GLU A 52 4.73 6.23 22.81
N LEU A 53 3.44 6.57 22.93
CA LEU A 53 2.47 6.41 21.86
C LEU A 53 2.77 7.35 20.69
N LYS A 54 3.17 8.60 20.94
CA LYS A 54 3.54 9.54 19.88
C LYS A 54 4.77 9.07 19.12
N GLU A 55 5.78 8.57 19.81
CA GLU A 55 7.00 8.02 19.21
C GLU A 55 6.70 6.76 18.40
N PHE A 56 5.85 5.86 18.92
CA PHE A 56 5.38 4.70 18.17
C PHE A 56 4.66 5.11 16.88
N LEU A 57 3.73 6.05 16.94
CA LEU A 57 3.03 6.56 15.76
C LEU A 57 3.99 7.26 14.78
N ALA A 58 4.99 7.97 15.29
CA ALA A 58 6.04 8.57 14.46
C ALA A 58 6.85 7.51 13.70
N ARG A 59 7.22 6.40 14.37
CA ARG A 59 7.88 5.25 13.74
C ARG A 59 7.03 4.61 12.65
N CYS A 60 5.75 4.37 12.94
CA CYS A 60 4.80 3.86 11.94
C CYS A 60 4.72 4.79 10.72
N LEU A 61 4.59 6.10 10.93
CA LEU A 61 4.55 7.07 9.82
C LEU A 61 5.86 7.13 9.03
N ASN A 62 7.01 6.88 9.65
CA ASN A 62 8.29 6.81 8.93
C ASN A 62 8.31 5.60 8.00
N ILE A 63 7.97 4.41 8.49
CA ILE A 63 7.89 3.19 7.68
C ILE A 63 6.85 3.37 6.55
N TYR A 64 5.70 3.96 6.88
CA TYR A 64 4.65 4.21 5.91
C TYR A 64 5.12 5.13 4.79
N CYS A 65 5.83 6.21 5.14
CA CYS A 65 6.40 7.13 4.17
C CYS A 65 7.48 6.47 3.30
N GLN A 66 8.38 5.67 3.89
CA GLN A 66 9.46 4.99 3.18
C GLN A 66 8.93 3.99 2.14
N ASN A 67 7.81 3.34 2.45
CA ASN A 67 7.19 2.34 1.59
C ASN A 67 6.10 2.91 0.68
N THR A 68 5.75 4.20 0.76
CA THR A 68 4.77 4.82 -0.12
C THR A 68 5.45 5.32 -1.40
N TYR A 69 5.02 4.82 -2.55
CA TYR A 69 5.48 5.32 -3.84
C TYR A 69 4.98 6.76 -4.10
N ASP A 70 5.82 7.59 -4.69
CA ASP A 70 5.47 8.97 -5.04
C ASP A 70 4.81 9.04 -6.42
N TYR A 71 3.49 9.23 -6.43
CA TYR A 71 2.70 9.37 -7.65
C TYR A 71 2.56 10.84 -8.09
N SER A 72 3.24 11.80 -7.46
CA SER A 72 3.07 13.24 -7.75
C SER A 72 3.25 13.60 -9.23
N ASP A 73 4.11 12.86 -9.93
CA ASP A 73 4.41 13.08 -11.36
C ASP A 73 3.50 12.27 -12.30
N VAL A 74 2.71 11.33 -11.78
CA VAL A 74 1.82 10.48 -12.59
C VAL A 74 0.66 11.30 -13.14
N ASN A 75 0.46 11.27 -14.45
CA ASN A 75 -0.55 12.05 -15.13
C ASN A 75 -1.22 11.27 -16.28
N GLY A 76 -2.27 11.84 -16.86
CA GLY A 76 -3.06 11.21 -17.90
C GLY A 76 -2.31 10.82 -19.17
N ALA A 77 -1.28 11.60 -19.55
CA ALA A 77 -0.43 11.26 -20.70
C ALA A 77 0.38 9.98 -20.41
N MET A 78 0.96 9.88 -19.22
CA MET A 78 1.67 8.67 -18.78
C MET A 78 0.73 7.45 -18.74
N LEU A 79 -0.50 7.60 -18.24
CA LEU A 79 -1.48 6.50 -18.27
C LEU A 79 -1.83 6.07 -19.70
N THR A 80 -1.98 7.04 -20.61
CA THR A 80 -2.28 6.78 -22.03
C THR A 80 -1.15 6.00 -22.68
N ASP A 81 0.10 6.40 -22.43
CA ASP A 81 1.29 5.74 -22.95
C ASP A 81 1.42 4.31 -22.43
N LEU A 82 1.22 4.10 -21.12
CA LEU A 82 1.25 2.76 -20.52
C LEU A 82 0.16 1.85 -21.08
N LEU A 83 -1.06 2.37 -21.24
CA LEU A 83 -2.17 1.65 -21.83
C LEU A 83 -1.86 1.25 -23.28
N ASN A 84 -1.37 2.18 -24.10
CA ASN A 84 -0.98 1.91 -25.49
C ASN A 84 0.13 0.85 -25.58
N GLN A 85 1.16 0.95 -24.74
CA GLN A 85 2.25 -0.03 -24.69
C GLN A 85 1.73 -1.42 -24.33
N TRP A 86 0.85 -1.50 -23.32
CA TRP A 86 0.26 -2.76 -22.89
C TRP A 86 -0.62 -3.38 -23.99
N GLN A 87 -1.46 -2.58 -24.65
CA GLN A 87 -2.33 -3.04 -25.74
C GLN A 87 -1.51 -3.52 -26.94
N HIS A 88 -0.44 -2.81 -27.28
CA HIS A 88 0.48 -3.22 -28.34
C HIS A 88 1.18 -4.54 -27.99
N LYS A 89 1.64 -4.72 -26.74
CA LYS A 89 2.31 -5.94 -26.28
C LYS A 89 1.40 -7.16 -26.29
N THR A 90 0.13 -7.00 -25.92
CA THR A 90 -0.82 -8.11 -25.77
C THR A 90 -1.67 -8.35 -27.02
N GLY A 91 -1.78 -7.38 -27.92
CA GLY A 91 -2.70 -7.40 -29.06
C GLY A 91 -4.17 -7.23 -28.67
N ALA A 92 -4.47 -6.99 -27.38
CA ALA A 92 -5.83 -6.82 -26.88
C ALA A 92 -6.23 -5.35 -26.84
N HIS A 93 -7.47 -5.05 -27.23
CA HIS A 93 -8.04 -3.73 -27.06
C HIS A 93 -8.79 -3.62 -25.72
N ILE A 94 -8.39 -2.68 -24.86
CA ILE A 94 -8.97 -2.49 -23.52
C ILE A 94 -9.69 -1.15 -23.49
N THR A 95 -10.95 -1.19 -23.10
CA THR A 95 -11.79 0.00 -22.91
C THR A 95 -11.72 0.48 -21.45
N TYR A 96 -12.17 1.71 -21.19
CA TYR A 96 -12.31 2.21 -19.82
C TYR A 96 -13.25 1.35 -18.97
N ALA A 97 -14.32 0.81 -19.55
CA ALA A 97 -15.20 -0.15 -18.87
C ALA A 97 -14.46 -1.44 -18.46
N THR A 98 -13.46 -1.87 -19.23
CA THR A 98 -12.65 -3.05 -18.92
C THR A 98 -11.62 -2.73 -17.82
N LEU A 99 -10.92 -1.60 -17.92
CA LEU A 99 -10.04 -1.12 -16.84
C LEU A 99 -10.79 -0.97 -15.52
N ALA A 100 -12.02 -0.43 -15.56
CA ALA A 100 -12.87 -0.27 -14.39
C ALA A 100 -13.08 -1.58 -13.60
N GLN A 101 -13.12 -2.73 -14.29
CA GLN A 101 -13.24 -4.04 -13.64
C GLN A 101 -11.97 -4.45 -12.90
N PHE A 102 -10.79 -4.21 -13.47
CA PHE A 102 -9.50 -4.54 -12.84
C PHE A 102 -9.19 -3.64 -11.63
N VAL A 103 -9.67 -2.40 -11.68
CA VAL A 103 -9.41 -1.39 -10.65
C VAL A 103 -10.54 -1.36 -9.59
N ALA A 104 -11.63 -2.10 -9.81
CA ALA A 104 -12.86 -2.05 -8.99
C ALA A 104 -13.40 -0.63 -8.79
N ARG A 105 -13.46 0.15 -9.88
CA ARG A 105 -13.99 1.54 -9.93
C ARG A 105 -15.09 1.68 -10.97
N SER A 106 -15.80 2.81 -10.95
CA SER A 106 -16.74 3.10 -12.03
C SER A 106 -15.98 3.52 -13.30
N GLU A 107 -16.53 3.23 -14.48
CA GLU A 107 -15.96 3.70 -15.76
C GLU A 107 -15.75 5.21 -15.79
N ARG A 108 -16.67 5.97 -15.18
CA ARG A 108 -16.53 7.42 -15.03
C ARG A 108 -15.27 7.80 -14.24
N ASN A 109 -14.96 7.10 -13.16
CA ASN A 109 -13.74 7.38 -12.39
C ASN A 109 -12.48 7.07 -13.20
N ILE A 110 -12.52 6.02 -14.04
CA ILE A 110 -11.43 5.73 -14.97
C ILE A 110 -11.28 6.86 -15.99
N GLN A 111 -12.35 7.29 -16.64
CA GLN A 111 -12.28 8.43 -17.58
C GLN A 111 -11.67 9.67 -16.92
N GLU A 112 -12.18 10.02 -15.74
CA GLU A 112 -11.68 11.15 -14.96
C GLU A 112 -10.19 11.01 -14.58
N SER A 113 -9.69 9.78 -14.36
CA SER A 113 -8.28 9.59 -13.98
C SER A 113 -7.28 9.86 -15.10
N PHE A 114 -7.72 9.82 -16.36
CA PHE A 114 -6.92 10.22 -17.53
C PHE A 114 -6.94 11.74 -17.77
N GLU A 115 -7.85 12.48 -17.12
CA GLU A 115 -7.98 13.94 -17.27
C GLU A 115 -7.33 14.69 -16.10
N LYS A 116 -7.43 14.14 -14.90
CA LYS A 116 -6.99 14.77 -13.65
C LYS A 116 -6.37 13.74 -12.72
N HIS A 117 -5.37 14.18 -11.95
CA HIS A 117 -4.71 13.34 -10.97
C HIS A 117 -5.63 13.11 -9.76
N THR A 118 -6.02 11.86 -9.54
CA THR A 118 -6.90 11.40 -8.45
C THR A 118 -6.36 10.10 -7.84
N ALA A 119 -6.92 9.65 -6.71
CA ALA A 119 -6.65 8.30 -6.20
C ALA A 119 -6.89 7.18 -7.24
N THR A 120 -7.83 7.36 -8.17
CA THR A 120 -8.06 6.39 -9.26
C THR A 120 -6.92 6.41 -10.29
N THR A 121 -6.25 7.55 -10.49
CA THR A 121 -5.06 7.66 -11.35
C THR A 121 -3.95 6.75 -10.83
N ASN A 122 -3.73 6.71 -9.51
CA ASN A 122 -2.73 5.85 -8.89
C ASN A 122 -3.10 4.37 -9.03
N ASP A 123 -4.37 4.02 -8.80
CA ASP A 123 -4.83 2.64 -8.98
C ASP A 123 -4.69 2.18 -10.46
N VAL A 124 -5.04 3.04 -11.43
CA VAL A 124 -4.88 2.74 -12.87
C VAL A 124 -3.40 2.61 -13.25
N TYR A 125 -2.55 3.49 -12.71
CA TYR A 125 -1.10 3.39 -12.91
C TYR A 125 -0.59 2.03 -12.47
N ASP A 126 -0.90 1.59 -11.25
CA ASP A 126 -0.43 0.30 -10.72
C ASP A 126 -0.89 -0.86 -11.60
N VAL A 127 -2.17 -0.86 -12.02
CA VAL A 127 -2.71 -1.88 -12.93
C VAL A 127 -1.93 -1.95 -14.25
N LEU A 128 -1.66 -0.80 -14.86
CA LEU A 128 -1.00 -0.73 -16.17
C LEU A 128 0.51 -1.02 -16.07
N PHE A 129 1.18 -0.42 -15.10
CA PHE A 129 2.63 -0.48 -14.92
C PHE A 129 3.08 -1.87 -14.46
N TYR A 130 2.41 -2.44 -13.46
CA TYR A 130 2.72 -3.79 -12.96
C TYR A 130 2.02 -4.89 -13.75
N GLY A 131 1.06 -4.55 -14.63
CA GLY A 131 0.41 -5.55 -15.48
C GLY A 131 -0.58 -6.46 -14.75
N PHE A 132 -1.30 -5.93 -13.75
CA PHE A 132 -2.38 -6.60 -13.04
C PHE A 132 -3.68 -6.71 -13.87
N MET A 133 -3.56 -7.12 -15.14
CA MET A 133 -4.66 -7.27 -16.10
C MET A 133 -4.66 -8.67 -16.69
N ASP A 134 -5.02 -9.66 -15.88
CA ASP A 134 -5.17 -11.02 -16.36
C ASP A 134 -6.46 -11.18 -17.16
N LEU A 135 -6.35 -11.16 -18.50
CA LEU A 135 -7.49 -11.30 -19.40
C LEU A 135 -8.10 -12.72 -19.37
N LYS A 136 -7.37 -13.71 -18.86
CA LYS A 136 -7.83 -15.09 -18.78
C LYS A 136 -7.92 -15.48 -17.32
N ARG A 137 -9.08 -15.98 -16.87
CA ARG A 137 -9.17 -16.50 -15.50
C ARG A 137 -8.24 -17.70 -15.32
N THR A 138 -7.23 -17.53 -14.48
CA THR A 138 -6.25 -18.52 -14.07
C THR A 138 -6.28 -18.66 -12.53
N GLU A 139 -5.51 -19.61 -11.99
CA GLU A 139 -5.31 -19.71 -10.54
C GLU A 139 -4.66 -18.45 -9.94
N ASN A 140 -3.90 -17.69 -10.74
CA ASN A 140 -3.23 -16.47 -10.32
C ASN A 140 -4.13 -15.25 -10.35
N SER A 141 -5.32 -15.29 -10.96
CA SER A 141 -6.17 -14.10 -11.11
C SER A 141 -6.65 -13.51 -9.78
N PHE A 142 -6.61 -14.26 -8.67
CA PHE A 142 -6.94 -13.73 -7.34
C PHE A 142 -5.79 -12.98 -6.68
N THR A 143 -4.54 -13.32 -7.01
CA THR A 143 -3.34 -12.68 -6.45
C THR A 143 -2.75 -11.64 -7.41
N ASN A 144 -3.03 -11.74 -8.70
CA ASN A 144 -2.58 -10.83 -9.74
C ASN A 144 -3.45 -9.56 -9.80
N THR A 145 -3.54 -8.83 -8.68
CA THR A 145 -4.41 -7.67 -8.50
C THR A 145 -3.74 -6.57 -7.67
N VAL A 146 -4.19 -5.32 -7.83
CA VAL A 146 -3.74 -4.19 -7.00
C VAL A 146 -4.04 -4.44 -5.51
N ASP A 147 -5.19 -5.03 -5.19
CA ASP A 147 -5.57 -5.28 -3.80
C ASP A 147 -4.62 -6.29 -3.12
N ALA A 148 -4.22 -7.33 -3.85
CA ALA A 148 -3.24 -8.31 -3.36
C ALA A 148 -1.86 -7.67 -3.16
N TYR A 149 -1.39 -6.87 -4.11
CA TYR A 149 -0.16 -6.11 -3.99
C TYR A 149 -0.16 -5.21 -2.75
N ARG A 150 -1.23 -4.42 -2.57
CA ARG A 150 -1.38 -3.53 -1.41
C ARG A 150 -1.44 -4.31 -0.11
N GLU A 151 -2.07 -5.47 -0.09
CA GLU A 151 -2.07 -6.33 1.10
C GLU A 151 -0.65 -6.79 1.46
N LEU A 152 0.16 -7.26 0.49
CA LEU A 152 1.56 -7.59 0.77
C LEU A 152 2.34 -6.38 1.27
N GLN A 153 2.13 -5.21 0.68
CA GLN A 153 2.77 -3.96 1.08
C GLN A 153 2.45 -3.63 2.55
N ARG A 154 1.18 -3.77 2.95
CA ARG A 154 0.77 -3.60 4.35
C ARG A 154 1.44 -4.61 5.27
N ARG A 155 1.48 -5.89 4.88
CA ARG A 155 2.09 -6.94 5.70
C ARG A 155 3.59 -6.77 5.84
N LEU A 156 4.27 -6.25 4.80
CA LEU A 156 5.69 -5.91 4.86
C LEU A 156 5.93 -4.75 5.84
N MET A 157 5.22 -3.63 5.69
CA MET A 157 5.32 -2.49 6.62
C MET A 157 5.02 -2.90 8.08
N ARG A 158 4.04 -3.79 8.26
CA ARG A 158 3.70 -4.35 9.58
C ARG A 158 4.78 -5.27 10.14
N ALA A 159 5.52 -5.98 9.27
CA ALA A 159 6.67 -6.77 9.68
C ALA A 159 7.86 -5.88 10.06
N GLU A 160 8.11 -4.81 9.31
CA GLU A 160 9.16 -3.81 9.53
C GLU A 160 8.97 -3.03 10.84
N ILE A 161 7.73 -2.70 11.23
CA ILE A 161 7.50 -2.04 12.54
C ILE A 161 7.82 -2.95 13.73
N GLY A 162 7.89 -4.27 13.51
CA GLY A 162 8.24 -5.25 14.53
C GLY A 162 7.28 -5.27 15.71
N ASP A 163 7.84 -5.12 16.90
CA ASP A 163 7.11 -5.04 18.17
C ASP A 163 6.73 -3.60 18.56
N GLY A 164 6.96 -2.62 17.67
CA GLY A 164 6.68 -1.20 17.89
C GLY A 164 7.81 -0.43 18.60
N VAL A 165 8.81 -1.13 19.13
CA VAL A 165 10.03 -0.56 19.74
C VAL A 165 11.25 -0.88 18.88
N HIS A 166 11.40 -2.16 18.51
CA HIS A 166 12.46 -2.67 17.64
C HIS A 166 11.91 -2.81 16.22
N MET A 167 12.19 -1.81 15.40
CA MET A 167 11.93 -1.88 13.96
C MET A 167 12.93 -2.83 13.30
N ARG A 168 12.51 -3.44 12.19
CA ARG A 168 13.31 -4.32 11.35
C ARG A 168 13.57 -3.65 10.01
N THR A 169 14.74 -3.85 9.44
CA THR A 169 15.01 -3.55 8.03
C THR A 169 14.47 -4.66 7.13
N ILE A 170 14.42 -4.40 5.82
CA ILE A 170 14.02 -5.42 4.83
C ILE A 170 14.94 -6.65 4.84
N GLU A 171 16.23 -6.47 5.13
CA GLU A 171 17.20 -7.56 5.28
C GLU A 171 16.92 -8.41 6.52
N GLU A 172 16.55 -7.78 7.64
CA GLU A 172 16.18 -8.48 8.86
C GLU A 172 14.86 -9.25 8.68
N VAL A 173 13.88 -8.65 7.98
CA VAL A 173 12.63 -9.33 7.58
C VAL A 173 12.94 -10.52 6.66
N SER A 174 13.82 -10.35 5.67
CA SER A 174 14.27 -11.43 4.78
C SER A 174 14.91 -12.57 5.56
N GLN A 175 15.81 -12.26 6.50
CA GLN A 175 16.48 -13.26 7.32
C GLN A 175 15.50 -14.03 8.23
N GLU A 176 14.54 -13.34 8.86
CA GLU A 176 13.58 -13.98 9.78
C GLU A 176 12.54 -14.83 9.03
N THR A 177 12.15 -14.42 7.83
CA THR A 177 11.14 -15.12 7.01
C THR A 177 11.71 -16.18 6.06
N GLY A 178 12.99 -16.07 5.69
CA GLY A 178 13.61 -16.84 4.62
C GLY A 178 13.17 -16.43 3.20
N ILE A 179 12.44 -15.32 3.05
CA ILE A 179 12.07 -14.76 1.75
C ILE A 179 13.23 -13.93 1.21
N ALA A 180 13.52 -14.02 -0.09
CA ALA A 180 14.59 -13.25 -0.70
C ALA A 180 14.32 -11.74 -0.61
N VAL A 181 15.34 -10.93 -0.33
CA VAL A 181 15.23 -9.46 -0.31
C VAL A 181 14.61 -8.93 -1.60
N THR A 182 15.02 -9.45 -2.76
CA THR A 182 14.48 -9.06 -4.07
C THR A 182 12.97 -9.28 -4.19
N ASP A 183 12.43 -10.31 -3.53
CA ASP A 183 10.99 -10.59 -3.54
C ASP A 183 10.23 -9.63 -2.62
N LEU A 184 10.86 -9.16 -1.54
CA LEU A 184 10.28 -8.16 -0.64
C LEU A 184 10.35 -6.76 -1.25
N GLU A 185 11.37 -6.47 -2.06
CA GLU A 185 11.52 -5.20 -2.79
C GLU A 185 10.61 -5.12 -4.03
N ASP A 186 10.32 -6.25 -4.69
CA ASP A 186 9.45 -6.33 -5.87
C ASP A 186 8.18 -7.17 -5.60
N LEU A 187 7.37 -6.69 -4.65
CA LEU A 187 6.07 -7.29 -4.32
C LEU A 187 5.11 -7.43 -5.52
N PRO A 188 5.10 -6.52 -6.52
CA PRO A 188 4.29 -6.72 -7.72
C PRO A 188 4.63 -8.02 -8.45
N SER A 189 5.92 -8.35 -8.59
CA SER A 189 6.33 -9.62 -9.22
C SER A 189 5.82 -10.85 -8.45
N VAL A 190 5.77 -10.77 -7.12
CA VAL A 190 5.27 -11.83 -6.24
C VAL A 190 3.79 -12.10 -6.49
N CYS A 191 3.00 -11.06 -6.78
CA CYS A 191 1.56 -11.15 -6.99
C CYS A 191 1.16 -11.94 -8.25
N HIS A 192 2.06 -12.03 -9.24
CA HIS A 192 1.82 -12.77 -10.49
C HIS A 192 1.85 -14.30 -10.33
N ASP A 193 2.35 -14.82 -9.19
CA ASP A 193 2.37 -16.24 -8.85
C ASP A 193 1.63 -16.48 -7.52
N SER A 194 0.50 -17.18 -7.58
CA SER A 194 -0.35 -17.43 -6.40
C SER A 194 0.36 -18.21 -5.30
N LYS A 195 1.25 -19.15 -5.63
CA LYS A 195 2.00 -19.92 -4.63
C LYS A 195 3.03 -19.05 -3.95
N LYS A 196 3.76 -18.24 -4.73
CA LYS A 196 4.75 -17.29 -4.21
C LYS A 196 4.09 -16.24 -3.33
N PHE A 197 2.97 -15.68 -3.79
CA PHE A 197 2.14 -14.75 -3.00
C PHE A 197 1.76 -15.34 -1.65
N LEU A 198 1.19 -16.55 -1.62
CA LEU A 198 0.76 -17.19 -0.37
C LEU A 198 1.94 -17.45 0.56
N GLN A 199 3.08 -17.89 0.03
CA GLN A 199 4.29 -18.10 0.80
C GLN A 199 4.77 -16.81 1.46
N VAL A 200 4.91 -15.73 0.68
CA VAL A 200 5.36 -14.43 1.18
C VAL A 200 4.36 -13.86 2.20
N TYR A 201 3.07 -13.87 1.87
CA TYR A 201 2.01 -13.41 2.76
C TYR A 201 2.05 -14.12 4.11
N GLN A 202 2.07 -15.46 4.11
CA GLN A 202 2.11 -16.25 5.34
C GLN A 202 3.38 -16.00 6.15
N ALA A 203 4.53 -15.92 5.48
CA ALA A 203 5.80 -15.66 6.16
C ALA A 203 5.79 -14.29 6.84
N LEU A 204 5.32 -13.25 6.15
CA LEU A 204 5.18 -11.90 6.71
C LEU A 204 4.22 -11.87 7.90
N VAL A 205 3.05 -12.51 7.80
CA VAL A 205 2.08 -12.59 8.91
C VAL A 205 2.66 -13.31 10.13
N ASN A 206 3.38 -14.42 9.92
CA ASN A 206 3.89 -15.24 11.02
C ASN A 206 4.95 -14.54 11.89
N ILE A 207 5.69 -13.58 11.36
CA ILE A 207 6.73 -12.84 12.10
C ILE A 207 6.19 -11.57 12.79
N GLN A 208 4.91 -11.26 12.61
CA GLN A 208 4.27 -10.11 13.26
C GLN A 208 4.06 -10.41 14.74
N LYS A 209 4.60 -9.52 15.59
CA LYS A 209 4.48 -9.62 17.04
C LYS A 209 3.47 -8.60 17.55
N PRO A 210 2.73 -8.87 18.64
CA PRO A 210 1.98 -7.83 19.33
C PRO A 210 2.88 -6.65 19.69
N TYR A 211 2.34 -5.44 19.63
CA TYR A 211 3.10 -4.26 20.02
C TYR A 211 3.31 -4.23 21.52
N VAL A 212 4.53 -3.89 21.93
CA VAL A 212 4.90 -3.62 23.32
C VAL A 212 4.55 -2.16 23.64
N ILE A 213 3.26 -1.84 23.55
CA ILE A 213 2.74 -0.53 23.96
C ILE A 213 1.76 -0.83 25.09
N GLU A 214 2.03 -0.30 26.28
CA GLU A 214 1.14 -0.49 27.42
C GLU A 214 -0.24 0.10 27.09
N LYS A 215 -1.28 -0.74 27.09
CA LYS A 215 -2.67 -0.26 27.13
C LYS A 215 -2.92 0.30 28.53
N LYS A 216 -3.10 1.62 28.63
CA LYS A 216 -3.68 2.25 29.82
C LYS A 216 -5.01 2.89 29.44
#